data_AF-A0A9D1IA59-F1
#
_entry.id   AF-A0A9D1IA59-F1
#
_cell.length_a   1.000
_cell.length_b   1.000
_cell.length_c   1.000
_cell.angle_alpha   90.00
_cell.angle_beta   90.00
_cell.angle_gamma   90.00
#
_symmetry.space_group_name_H-M   'P 1'
#
loop_
_entity.id
_entity.type
_entity.pdbx_description
1 polymer ?
#
loop_
_entity_poly.entity_id
_entity_poly.type
_entity_poly.pdbx_seq_one_letter_code
_entity_poly.pdbx_strand_id
1 'polypeptide(L)'
;MDNGASSYRRFLAGDETAFDEILDLYRENLIFFINRFVRDTAAAEDLAIDAFLELLVHKNRYNFKTSLKTYLFMLGRSKAID
;
A
#
# COMPACT_ATOMS: atom_id res chain seq x y z
N MET A 1 -2.12 10.77 -13.81
CA MET A 1 -0.76 10.22 -13.60
C MET A 1 -0.72 9.68 -12.18
N ASP A 2 -0.20 8.47 -11.97
CA ASP A 2 -0.18 7.87 -10.62
C ASP A 2 0.85 8.60 -9.75
N ASN A 3 0.37 9.46 -8.85
CA ASN A 3 1.23 10.32 -8.02
C ASN A 3 1.96 9.54 -6.91
N GLY A 4 1.57 8.29 -6.62
CA GLY A 4 2.13 7.51 -5.51
C GLY A 4 3.64 7.29 -5.61
N ALA A 5 4.19 7.08 -6.80
CA ALA A 5 5.64 6.94 -6.96
C ALA A 5 6.40 8.23 -6.60
N SER A 6 5.79 9.41 -6.80
CA SER A 6 6.37 10.70 -6.40
C SER A 6 6.31 10.88 -4.89
N SER A 7 5.15 10.64 -4.27
CA SER A 7 4.99 10.72 -2.81
C SER A 7 5.92 9.73 -2.10
N TYR A 8 6.09 8.52 -2.62
CA TYR A 8 7.01 7.56 -2.02
C TYR A 8 8.49 7.97 -2.16
N ARG A 9 8.90 8.61 -3.26
CA ARG A 9 10.26 9.17 -3.35
C ARG A 9 10.51 10.26 -2.32
N ARG A 10 9.54 11.15 -2.09
CA ARG A 10 9.64 12.18 -1.04
C ARG A 10 9.72 11.56 0.34
N PHE A 11 8.91 10.54 0.62
CA PHE A 11 9.00 9.77 1.85
C PHE A 11 10.40 9.15 2.06
N LEU A 12 10.97 8.55 1.02
CA LEU A 12 12.35 8.02 1.09
C LEU A 12 13.41 9.12 1.30
N ALA A 13 13.12 10.36 0.88
CA ALA A 13 13.98 11.53 1.10
C ALA A 13 13.80 12.19 2.48
N GLY A 14 12.91 11.64 3.33
CA GLY A 14 12.70 12.11 4.71
C GLY A 14 11.45 12.98 4.91
N ASP A 15 10.64 13.20 3.87
CA ASP A 15 9.33 13.86 4.02
C ASP A 15 8.30 12.85 4.53
N GLU A 16 8.14 12.76 5.85
CA GLU A 16 7.22 11.81 6.48
C GLU A 16 5.75 12.05 6.08
N THR A 17 5.38 13.30 5.81
CA THR A 17 4.01 13.67 5.38
C THR A 17 3.65 13.11 4.01
N ALA A 18 4.65 12.80 3.18
CA ALA A 18 4.41 12.19 1.88
C ALA A 18 3.87 10.75 1.99
N PHE A 19 4.00 10.08 3.14
CA PHE A 19 3.38 8.78 3.37
C PHE A 19 1.87 8.91 3.63
N ASP A 20 1.42 10.00 4.26
CA ASP A 20 -0.01 10.27 4.46
C ASP A 20 -0.73 10.41 3.12
N GLU A 21 -0.10 11.06 2.13
CA GLU A 21 -0.64 11.13 0.77
C GLU A 21 -0.83 9.74 0.14
N ILE A 22 0.07 8.79 0.43
CA ILE A 22 -0.02 7.41 -0.08
C ILE A 22 -1.20 6.69 0.58
N LEU A 23 -1.41 6.90 1.89
CA LEU A 23 -2.56 6.37 2.62
C LEU A 23 -3.87 6.93 2.05
N ASP A 24 -3.96 8.25 1.87
CA ASP A 24 -5.15 8.90 1.30
C ASP A 24 -5.48 8.41 -0.11
N LEU A 25 -4.46 8.15 -0.93
CA LEU A 25 -4.65 7.67 -2.30
C LEU A 25 -5.15 6.21 -2.37
N TYR A 26 -4.68 5.34 -1.47
CA TYR A 26 -4.84 3.90 -1.66
C TYR A 26 -5.57 3.15 -0.55
N ARG A 27 -5.71 3.69 0.67
CA ARG A 27 -6.22 2.93 1.82
C ARG A 27 -7.59 2.33 1.55
N GLU A 28 -8.58 3.16 1.25
CA GLU A 28 -9.95 2.72 1.01
C GLU A 28 -10.04 1.74 -0.17
N ASN A 29 -9.37 2.07 -1.27
CA ASN A 29 -9.34 1.22 -2.47
C ASN A 29 -8.69 -0.15 -2.22
N LEU A 30 -7.66 -0.19 -1.37
CA LEU A 30 -6.96 -1.43 -1.00
C LEU A 30 -7.84 -2.29 -0.09
N ILE A 31 -8.49 -1.71 0.91
CA ILE A 31 -9.45 -2.40 1.79
C ILE A 31 -10.56 -3.04 0.95
N PHE A 32 -11.21 -2.26 0.07
CA PHE A 32 -12.26 -2.79 -0.80
C PHE A 32 -11.76 -3.88 -1.76
N PHE A 33 -10.52 -3.79 -2.21
CA PHE A 33 -9.92 -4.81 -3.06
C PHE A 33 -9.66 -6.10 -2.28
N ILE A 34 -9.06 -6.02 -1.09
CA ILE A 34 -8.79 -7.17 -0.21
C ILE A 34 -10.09 -7.83 0.24
N ASN A 35 -11.12 -7.04 0.57
CA ASN A 35 -12.42 -7.57 1.03
C ASN A 35 -13.10 -8.49 0.00
N ARG A 36 -12.77 -8.37 -1.29
CA ARG A 36 -13.27 -9.30 -2.33
C ARG A 36 -12.76 -10.73 -2.15
N PHE A 37 -11.63 -10.90 -1.47
CA PHE A 37 -11.02 -12.19 -1.17
C PHE A 37 -11.47 -12.71 0.19
N VAL A 38 -11.34 -11.90 1.25
CA VAL A 38 -11.58 -12.35 2.64
C VAL A 38 -13.05 -12.27 3.09
N ARG A 39 -13.87 -11.41 2.46
CA ARG A 39 -15.29 -11.19 2.80
C ARG A 39 -15.57 -10.83 4.26
N ASP A 40 -14.59 -10.21 4.90
CA ASP A 40 -14.65 -9.67 6.24
C ASP A 40 -13.98 -8.31 6.22
N THR A 41 -14.74 -7.25 6.52
CA THR A 41 -14.25 -5.88 6.47
C THR A 41 -13.15 -5.63 7.51
N ALA A 42 -13.26 -6.18 8.72
CA ALA A 42 -12.26 -5.97 9.76
C ALA A 42 -10.94 -6.66 9.37
N ALA A 43 -11.03 -7.90 8.87
CA ALA A 43 -9.84 -8.59 8.36
C ALA A 43 -9.23 -7.85 7.15
N ALA A 44 -10.05 -7.28 6.26
CA ALA A 44 -9.55 -6.52 5.12
C ALA A 44 -8.83 -5.21 5.53
N GLU A 45 -9.30 -4.55 6.59
CA GLU A 45 -8.65 -3.39 7.20
C GLU A 45 -7.28 -3.77 7.79
N ASP A 46 -7.24 -4.83 8.59
CA ASP A 46 -5.99 -5.32 9.20
C ASP A 46 -4.94 -5.69 8.13
N LEU A 47 -5.34 -6.43 7.10
CA LEU A 47 -4.44 -6.82 6.01
C LEU A 47 -3.98 -5.62 5.16
N ALA A 48 -4.83 -4.61 4.99
CA ALA A 48 -4.43 -3.37 4.33
C ALA A 48 -3.38 -2.63 5.16
N ILE A 49 -3.57 -2.53 6.48
CA ILE A 49 -2.60 -1.94 7.41
C ILE A 49 -1.26 -2.68 7.32
N ASP A 50 -1.26 -4.01 7.32
CA ASP A 50 -0.04 -4.81 7.17
C ASP A 50 0.68 -4.56 5.84
N ALA A 51 -0.06 -4.35 4.74
CA ALA A 51 0.53 -4.04 3.44
C ALA A 51 1.20 -2.66 3.43
N PHE A 52 0.59 -1.65 4.06
CA PHE A 52 1.23 -0.34 4.24
C PHE A 52 2.41 -0.40 5.20
N LEU A 53 2.32 -1.18 6.28
CA LEU A 53 3.42 -1.37 7.22
C LEU A 53 4.64 -2.01 6.53
N GLU A 54 4.42 -3.00 5.66
CA GLU A 54 5.47 -3.59 4.86
C GLU A 54 6.16 -2.57 3.95
N LEU A 55 5.39 -1.67 3.32
CA LEU A 55 5.92 -0.57 2.52
C LEU A 55 6.71 0.45 3.38
N LEU A 56 6.22 0.75 4.59
CA LEU A 56 6.81 1.72 5.52
C LEU A 56 8.14 1.23 6.10
N VAL A 57 8.19 -0.03 6.55
CA VAL A 57 9.33 -0.64 7.24
C VAL A 57 10.39 -1.12 6.25
N HIS A 58 9.98 -1.71 5.12
CA HIS A 58 10.90 -2.31 4.16
C HIS A 58 11.12 -1.43 2.93
N LYS A 59 11.61 -0.22 3.18
CA LYS A 59 11.81 0.86 2.19
C LYS A 59 12.49 0.43 0.89
N ASN A 60 13.41 -0.54 0.97
CA ASN A 60 14.23 -1.03 -0.15
C ASN A 60 13.56 -2.12 -1.01
N ARG A 61 12.38 -2.65 -0.62
CA ARG A 61 11.70 -3.72 -1.39
C ARG A 61 11.00 -3.20 -2.65
N TYR A 62 10.48 -1.98 -2.61
CA TYR A 62 9.89 -1.34 -3.78
C TYR A 62 10.97 -0.68 -4.62
N ASN A 63 11.10 -1.11 -5.88
CA ASN A 63 12.19 -0.73 -6.79
C ASN A 63 11.73 0.16 -7.96
N PHE A 64 10.51 0.71 -7.90
CA PHE A 64 9.93 1.58 -8.93
C PHE A 64 9.79 0.97 -10.34
N LYS A 65 9.95 -0.36 -10.51
CA LYS A 65 9.73 -1.05 -11.80
C LYS A 65 8.26 -1.18 -12.17
N THR A 66 7.38 -1.16 -11.19
CA THR A 66 5.91 -1.12 -11.34
C THR A 66 5.37 0.13 -10.67
N SER A 67 4.13 0.51 -10.97
CA SER A 67 3.46 1.59 -10.23
C SER A 67 3.33 1.24 -8.75
N LEU A 68 3.31 2.25 -7.89
CA LEU A 68 3.17 2.02 -6.44
C LEU A 68 1.85 1.33 -6.13
N LYS A 69 0.77 1.74 -6.83
CA LYS A 69 -0.53 1.07 -6.75
C LYS A 69 -0.42 -0.42 -7.06
N THR A 70 0.23 -0.80 -8.16
CA THR A 70 0.38 -2.22 -8.53
C THR A 70 1.17 -2.98 -7.48
N TYR A 71 2.27 -2.42 -6.98
CA TYR A 71 3.06 -3.06 -5.93
C TYR A 71 2.26 -3.29 -4.65
N LEU A 72 1.57 -2.25 -4.16
CA LEU A 72 0.77 -2.32 -2.93
C LEU A 72 -0.41 -3.29 -3.05
N PHE A 73 -1.09 -3.33 -4.20
CA PHE A 73 -2.20 -4.27 -4.43
C PHE A 73 -1.72 -5.71 -4.57
N MET A 74 -0.50 -5.94 -5.07
CA MET A 74 0.12 -7.28 -5.04
C MET A 74 0.41 -7.73 -3.60
N LEU A 75 0.92 -6.84 -2.73
CA LEU A 75 1.11 -7.15 -1.31
C LEU A 75 -0.22 -7.51 -0.64
N GLY A 76 -1.23 -6.66 -0.79
CA GLY A 76 -2.56 -6.91 -0.23
C GLY A 76 -3.17 -8.22 -0.72
N ARG A 77 -3.04 -8.54 -2.02
CA ARG A 77 -3.49 -9.82 -2.57
C ARG A 77 -2.73 -11.01 -1.98
N SER A 78 -1.41 -10.92 -1.82
CA SER A 78 -0.61 -12.01 -1.23
C SER A 78 -1.12 -12.33 0.17
N LYS A 79 -1.22 -11.29 1.03
CA LYS A 79 -1.67 -11.44 2.42
C LYS A 79 -3.11 -11.96 2.54
N ALA A 80 -3.96 -11.69 1.56
CA ALA A 80 -5.34 -12.16 1.54
C ALA A 80 -5.51 -13.62 1.10
N ILE A 81 -4.48 -14.22 0.49
CA ILE A 81 -4.50 -15.60 -0.05
C ILE A 81 -3.61 -16.53 0.79
N ASP A 82 -2.65 -15.99 1.54
CA ASP A 82 -1.84 -16.72 2.52
C ASP A 82 -2.71 -17.33 3.64
#